data_AF-A0A830H1T4-F1
#
_entry.id   AF-A0A830H1T4-F1
#
_cell.length_a   1.000
_cell.length_b   1.000
_cell.length_c   1.000
_cell.angle_alpha   90.00
_cell.angle_beta   90.00
_cell.angle_gamma   90.00
#
_symmetry.space_group_name_H-M   'P 1'
#
loop_
_entity.id
_entity.type
_entity.pdbx_description
1 polymer ?
#
loop_
_entity_poly.entity_id
_entity_poly.type
_entity_poly.pdbx_seq_one_letter_code
_entity_poly.pdbx_strand_id
1 'polypeptide(L)'
;MKAISGAVTALILVIASVVIAVAVVGLAFGLFSGFASSGTGLTQVGTGTIYNYTYSSSSSSSSSSSSSSGPTNYAMIVITIKNGGSSPVAFPSTISFNGETYDLDTASSSSASSSSSSSPPPSPGSYAVYIGKPFTITASGGVQYSPSPVVTTVSPDSVQTYYLVFPVGTNFNPSVFSSPSTLTINFPNGVTLPATIVYNPNQ
;
A
#
# COMPACT_ATOMS: atom_id res chain seq x y z
N MET A 1 -64.02 -29.93 -25.13
CA MET A 1 -63.52 -29.29 -23.89
C MET A 1 -62.06 -29.69 -23.59
N LYS A 2 -61.13 -29.46 -24.53
CA LYS A 2 -59.69 -29.80 -24.35
C LYS A 2 -58.76 -28.57 -24.39
N ALA A 3 -59.30 -27.39 -24.67
CA ALA A 3 -58.54 -26.14 -24.78
C ALA A 3 -58.37 -25.38 -23.45
N ILE A 4 -59.26 -25.59 -22.46
CA ILE A 4 -59.20 -24.91 -21.15
C ILE A 4 -58.00 -25.40 -20.32
N SER A 5 -57.70 -26.69 -20.33
CA SER A 5 -56.58 -27.23 -19.55
C SER A 5 -55.22 -26.73 -20.05
N GLY A 6 -55.04 -26.56 -21.37
CA GLY A 6 -53.77 -26.08 -21.93
C GLY A 6 -53.48 -24.62 -21.60
N ALA A 7 -54.51 -23.77 -21.58
CA ALA A 7 -54.37 -22.36 -21.23
C ALA A 7 -53.95 -22.17 -19.75
N VAL A 8 -54.51 -22.97 -18.85
CA VAL A 8 -54.16 -22.91 -17.42
C VAL A 8 -52.72 -23.37 -17.18
N THR A 9 -52.28 -24.45 -17.82
CA THR A 9 -50.90 -24.92 -17.68
C THR A 9 -49.90 -23.91 -18.25
N ALA A 10 -50.21 -23.29 -19.39
CA ALA A 10 -49.36 -22.24 -19.97
C ALA A 10 -49.25 -21.02 -19.05
N LEU A 11 -50.36 -20.60 -18.43
CA LEU A 11 -50.36 -19.46 -17.50
C LEU A 11 -49.48 -19.71 -16.28
N ILE A 12 -49.55 -20.93 -15.70
CA ILE A 12 -48.70 -21.31 -14.55
C ILE A 12 -47.22 -21.25 -14.92
N LEU A 13 -46.84 -21.75 -16.09
CA LEU A 13 -45.46 -21.71 -16.56
C LEU A 13 -44.96 -20.28 -16.81
N VAL A 14 -45.83 -19.39 -17.32
CA VAL A 14 -45.49 -17.96 -17.52
C VAL A 14 -45.23 -17.27 -16.18
N ILE A 15 -46.11 -17.48 -15.19
CA ILE A 15 -45.94 -16.86 -13.87
C ILE A 15 -44.68 -17.40 -13.18
N ALA A 16 -44.44 -18.71 -13.24
CA ALA A 16 -43.23 -19.30 -12.69
C ALA A 16 -41.95 -18.73 -13.33
N SER A 17 -41.95 -18.57 -14.65
CA SER A 17 -40.83 -17.96 -15.39
C SER A 17 -40.57 -16.51 -14.96
N VAL A 18 -41.62 -15.69 -14.83
CA VAL A 18 -41.50 -14.28 -14.43
C VAL A 18 -40.93 -14.15 -13.01
N VAL A 19 -41.39 -14.99 -12.07
CA VAL A 19 -40.90 -14.97 -10.68
C VAL A 19 -39.42 -15.32 -10.63
N ILE A 20 -38.98 -16.34 -11.38
CA ILE A 20 -37.57 -16.71 -11.45
C ILE A 20 -36.74 -15.57 -12.07
N ALA A 21 -37.23 -14.94 -13.13
CA ALA A 21 -36.53 -13.81 -13.77
C ALA A 21 -36.33 -12.64 -12.79
N VAL A 22 -37.36 -12.26 -12.03
CA VAL A 22 -37.25 -11.19 -11.03
C VAL A 22 -36.27 -11.57 -9.91
N ALA A 23 -36.29 -12.83 -9.45
CA ALA A 23 -35.36 -13.31 -8.43
C ALA A 23 -33.90 -13.29 -8.91
N VAL A 24 -33.63 -13.70 -10.15
CA VAL A 24 -32.28 -13.66 -10.75
C VAL A 24 -31.80 -12.22 -10.92
N VAL A 25 -32.68 -11.31 -11.35
CA VAL A 25 -32.35 -9.88 -11.46
C VAL A 25 -32.06 -9.27 -10.09
N GLY A 26 -32.88 -9.58 -9.07
CA GLY A 26 -32.66 -9.14 -7.69
C GLY A 26 -31.36 -9.70 -7.09
N LEU A 27 -31.05 -10.97 -7.35
CA LEU A 27 -29.80 -11.60 -6.94
C LEU A 27 -28.60 -10.95 -7.64
N ALA A 28 -28.68 -10.69 -8.95
CA ALA A 28 -27.62 -10.05 -9.70
C ALA A 28 -27.34 -8.65 -9.16
N PHE A 29 -28.36 -7.80 -8.98
CA PHE A 29 -28.17 -6.47 -8.40
C PHE A 29 -27.69 -6.50 -6.94
N GLY A 30 -28.15 -7.47 -6.15
CA GLY A 30 -27.66 -7.69 -4.78
C GLY A 30 -26.18 -8.09 -4.72
N LEU A 31 -25.74 -8.97 -5.62
CA LEU A 31 -24.33 -9.37 -5.73
C LEU A 31 -23.46 -8.22 -6.24
N PHE A 32 -23.88 -7.49 -7.27
CA PHE A 32 -23.11 -6.33 -7.76
C PHE A 32 -23.02 -5.20 -6.73
N SER A 33 -24.06 -4.99 -5.92
CA SER A 33 -24.03 -4.04 -4.80
C SER A 33 -23.10 -4.50 -3.68
N GLY A 34 -23.08 -5.81 -3.37
CA GLY A 34 -22.17 -6.41 -2.39
C GLY A 34 -20.70 -6.29 -2.78
N PHE A 35 -20.37 -6.47 -4.06
CA PHE A 35 -18.99 -6.33 -4.57
C PHE A 35 -18.55 -4.88 -4.78
N ALA A 36 -19.49 -3.96 -5.03
CA ALA A 36 -19.18 -2.53 -5.06
C ALA A 36 -18.93 -1.95 -3.65
N SER A 37 -19.51 -2.57 -2.61
CA SER A 37 -19.41 -2.14 -1.21
C SER A 37 -18.37 -2.92 -0.39
N SER A 38 -17.78 -3.99 -0.91
CA SER A 38 -16.81 -4.80 -0.16
C SER A 38 -15.41 -4.16 -0.20
N GLY A 39 -15.13 -3.32 0.80
CA GLY A 39 -13.77 -3.13 1.32
C GLY A 39 -13.01 -1.91 0.79
N THR A 40 -13.40 -0.70 1.20
CA THR A 40 -12.59 0.54 1.12
C THR A 40 -12.00 0.97 -0.22
N GLY A 41 -12.21 0.23 -1.30
CA GLY A 41 -11.75 0.58 -2.64
C GLY A 41 -10.22 0.68 -2.78
N LEU A 42 -9.44 0.05 -1.89
CA LEU A 42 -7.98 0.07 -1.97
C LEU A 42 -7.51 -0.88 -3.08
N THR A 43 -6.87 -0.32 -4.11
CA THR A 43 -6.25 -1.11 -5.18
C THR A 43 -4.86 -0.58 -5.52
N GLN A 44 -3.95 -1.47 -5.90
CA GLN A 44 -2.66 -1.08 -6.44
C GLN A 44 -2.85 -0.62 -7.88
N VAL A 45 -2.24 0.51 -8.24
CA VAL A 45 -2.19 1.01 -9.62
C VAL A 45 -0.81 0.75 -10.20
N GLY A 46 -0.73 -0.20 -11.13
CA GLY A 46 0.53 -0.62 -11.75
C GLY A 46 1.39 -1.49 -10.83
N THR A 47 2.63 -1.73 -11.26
CA THR A 47 3.61 -2.53 -10.50
C THR A 47 4.44 -1.61 -9.61
N GLY A 48 4.62 -2.00 -8.35
CA GLY A 48 5.49 -1.31 -7.42
C GLY A 48 6.96 -1.63 -7.71
N THR A 49 7.86 -0.79 -7.20
CA THR A 49 9.30 -0.98 -7.38
C THR A 49 10.00 -0.92 -6.04
N ILE A 50 10.94 -1.83 -5.81
CA ILE A 50 11.82 -1.78 -4.65
C ILE A 50 13.22 -1.30 -5.07
N TYR A 51 13.76 -0.39 -4.28
CA TYR A 51 15.09 0.17 -4.39
C TYR A 51 15.89 -0.10 -3.11
N ASN A 52 17.21 -0.14 -3.23
CA ASN A 52 18.12 -0.22 -2.09
C ASN A 52 19.01 1.02 -2.07
N TYR A 53 19.13 1.66 -0.92
CA TYR A 53 19.93 2.86 -0.72
C TYR A 53 20.87 2.66 0.47
N THR A 54 22.15 2.93 0.27
CA THR A 54 23.11 3.00 1.38
C THR A 54 23.27 4.46 1.77
N TYR A 55 22.67 4.84 2.90
CA TYR A 55 22.79 6.20 3.44
C TYR A 55 23.84 6.24 4.55
N SER A 56 24.92 6.96 4.29
CA SER A 56 25.90 7.35 5.30
C SER A 56 25.48 8.68 5.86
N SER A 57 24.98 8.70 7.11
CA SER A 57 24.79 9.97 7.81
C SER A 57 26.16 10.55 8.11
N SER A 58 26.66 11.39 7.21
CA SER A 58 27.85 12.19 7.47
C SER A 58 27.48 13.30 8.45
N SER A 59 27.27 12.92 9.71
CA SER A 59 27.24 13.86 10.83
C SER A 59 28.66 14.38 10.99
N SER A 60 29.01 15.42 10.22
CA SER A 60 30.16 16.28 10.49
C SER A 60 29.84 17.13 11.72
N SER A 61 29.72 16.49 12.89
CA SER A 61 29.65 17.15 14.18
C SER A 61 30.88 16.74 14.95
N SER A 62 31.88 17.62 14.91
CA SER A 62 33.01 17.66 15.80
C SER A 62 32.52 17.82 17.25
N SER A 63 32.16 16.71 17.88
CA SER A 63 32.05 16.62 19.33
C SER A 63 32.31 15.17 19.74
N SER A 64 33.31 15.05 20.60
CA SER A 64 33.83 13.85 21.22
C SER A 64 32.76 13.07 21.98
N SER A 65 32.06 12.19 21.26
CA SER A 65 31.39 11.00 21.78
C SER A 65 31.20 10.02 20.63
N SER A 66 31.91 8.90 20.71
CA SER A 66 32.06 7.88 19.66
C SER A 66 30.77 7.09 19.41
N SER A 67 29.82 7.65 18.66
CA SER A 67 28.80 6.87 17.95
C SER A 67 29.11 6.93 16.46
N SER A 68 30.03 6.07 16.03
CA SER A 68 30.23 5.74 14.62
C SER A 68 28.96 5.01 14.15
N SER A 69 27.93 5.75 13.78
CA SER A 69 26.81 5.19 13.02
C SER A 69 27.33 4.93 11.62
N GLY A 70 27.74 3.68 11.36
CA GLY A 70 28.16 3.24 10.04
C GLY A 70 27.07 3.47 8.98
N PRO A 71 27.40 3.30 7.69
CA PRO A 71 26.41 3.36 6.62
C PRO A 71 25.22 2.45 6.95
N THR A 72 24.01 3.00 6.90
CA THR A 72 22.77 2.23 7.09
C THR A 72 22.16 1.97 5.73
N ASN A 73 21.80 0.72 5.47
CA ASN A 73 21.08 0.35 4.25
C ASN A 73 19.58 0.52 4.46
N TYR A 74 18.89 1.04 3.46
CA TYR A 74 17.46 1.25 3.44
C TYR A 74 16.87 0.59 2.21
N ALA A 75 15.78 -0.15 2.40
CA ALA A 75 14.91 -0.52 1.30
C ALA A 75 13.81 0.53 1.17
N MET A 76 13.54 0.93 -0.07
CA MET A 76 12.45 1.84 -0.41
C MET A 76 11.52 1.16 -1.40
N ILE A 77 10.29 0.90 -0.97
CA ILE A 77 9.23 0.38 -1.82
C ILE A 77 8.37 1.54 -2.29
N VAL A 78 8.26 1.70 -3.61
CA VAL A 78 7.43 2.69 -4.28
C VAL A 78 6.19 1.99 -4.81
N ILE A 79 5.02 2.36 -4.29
CA ILE A 79 3.74 1.81 -4.71
C ILE A 79 2.73 2.94 -4.94
N THR A 80 1.92 2.80 -5.98
CA THR A 80 0.78 3.69 -6.20
C THR A 80 -0.49 2.99 -5.73
N ILE A 81 -1.20 3.60 -4.80
CA ILE A 81 -2.43 3.08 -4.23
C ILE A 81 -3.57 4.01 -4.67
N LYS A 82 -4.65 3.42 -5.18
CA LYS A 82 -5.94 4.07 -5.35
C LYS A 82 -6.80 3.75 -4.13
N ASN A 83 -7.37 4.77 -3.51
CA ASN A 83 -8.45 4.62 -2.55
C ASN A 83 -9.74 5.10 -3.20
N GLY A 84 -10.60 4.16 -3.56
CA GLY A 84 -11.94 4.44 -4.10
C GLY A 84 -13.02 4.67 -3.04
N GLY A 85 -12.65 4.67 -1.76
CA GLY A 85 -13.54 5.02 -0.66
C GLY A 85 -13.52 6.51 -0.34
N SER A 86 -14.62 6.98 0.22
CA SER A 86 -14.81 8.38 0.66
C SER A 86 -14.15 8.70 2.01
N SER A 87 -13.51 7.73 2.66
CA SER A 87 -12.86 7.88 3.97
C SER A 87 -11.37 7.52 3.90
N PRO A 88 -10.50 8.24 4.64
CA PRO A 88 -9.10 7.90 4.73
C PRO A 88 -8.92 6.52 5.37
N VAL A 89 -7.94 5.75 4.90
CA VAL A 89 -7.61 4.45 5.47
C VAL A 89 -6.24 4.52 6.12
N ALA A 90 -6.14 4.24 7.42
CA ALA A 90 -4.87 4.22 8.13
C ALA A 90 -3.96 3.11 7.58
N PHE A 91 -2.68 3.41 7.33
CA PHE A 91 -1.67 2.38 7.09
C PHE A 91 -1.63 1.40 8.27
N PRO A 92 -1.20 0.14 8.05
CA PRO A 92 -1.02 -0.80 9.15
C PRO A 92 -0.08 -0.25 10.22
N SER A 93 -0.16 -0.80 11.43
CA SER A 93 0.86 -0.58 12.45
C SER A 93 2.13 -1.38 12.17
N THR A 94 2.05 -2.43 11.35
CA THR A 94 3.17 -3.32 11.04
C THR A 94 3.15 -3.77 9.59
N ILE A 95 4.32 -3.88 8.96
CA ILE A 95 4.48 -4.59 7.69
C ILE A 95 5.42 -5.78 7.87
N SER A 96 5.18 -6.86 7.12
CA SER A 96 6.10 -7.99 7.03
C SER A 96 6.78 -7.97 5.66
N PHE A 97 8.10 -7.92 5.65
CA PHE A 97 8.89 -7.93 4.43
C PHE A 97 10.12 -8.81 4.60
N ASN A 98 10.29 -9.76 3.68
CA ASN A 98 11.40 -10.75 3.69
C ASN A 98 11.52 -11.54 5.01
N GLY A 99 10.39 -11.86 5.65
CA GLY A 99 10.35 -12.58 6.93
C GLY A 99 10.58 -11.71 8.17
N GLU A 100 10.92 -10.43 7.99
CA GLU A 100 11.09 -9.46 9.08
C GLU A 100 9.83 -8.62 9.25
N THR A 101 9.48 -8.29 10.50
CA THR A 101 8.36 -7.41 10.83
C THR A 101 8.88 -6.03 11.23
N TYR A 102 8.28 -4.99 10.67
CA TYR A 102 8.62 -3.59 10.94
C TYR A 102 7.41 -2.87 11.53
N ASP A 103 7.63 -2.11 12.59
CA ASP A 103 6.59 -1.27 13.21
C ASP A 103 6.50 0.10 12.51
N LEU A 104 5.30 0.67 12.43
CA LEU A 104 5.11 2.00 11.86
C LEU A 104 5.77 3.05 12.76
N ASP A 105 6.71 3.80 12.21
CA ASP A 105 7.39 4.89 12.90
C ASP A 105 6.44 6.08 13.05
N THR A 106 5.68 6.07 14.15
CA THR A 106 4.78 7.17 14.51
C THR A 106 5.54 8.35 15.13
N ALA A 107 6.83 8.25 15.45
CA ALA A 107 7.59 9.35 16.05
C ALA A 107 7.75 10.54 15.08
N SER A 108 7.53 10.32 13.79
CA SER A 108 7.44 11.36 12.76
C SER A 108 6.03 11.90 12.50
N SER A 109 5.01 11.40 13.23
CA SER A 109 3.59 11.74 13.02
C SER A 109 3.04 12.81 13.98
N SER A 110 3.89 13.46 14.78
CA SER A 110 3.49 14.60 15.61
C SER A 110 3.12 15.79 14.72
N SER A 111 1.81 15.94 14.51
CA SER A 111 1.10 17.12 14.00
C SER A 111 1.48 17.60 12.60
N ALA A 112 0.59 17.29 11.64
CA ALA A 112 0.35 18.09 10.46
C ALA A 112 -0.10 19.51 10.87
N SER A 113 0.83 20.35 11.30
CA SER A 113 0.65 21.79 11.49
C SER A 113 1.75 22.51 10.71
N SER A 114 1.46 22.73 9.42
CA SER A 114 1.89 23.87 8.60
C SER A 114 3.29 24.44 8.84
N SER A 115 4.29 23.59 9.00
CA SER A 115 5.70 23.95 8.87
C SER A 115 6.47 22.68 8.51
N SER A 116 7.43 22.82 7.61
CA SER A 116 8.30 21.78 7.07
C SER A 116 9.04 20.98 8.15
N SER A 117 8.35 20.06 8.82
CA SER A 117 8.95 19.14 9.77
C SER A 117 9.66 18.05 8.98
N SER A 118 10.95 18.24 8.79
CA SER A 118 11.85 17.25 8.23
C SER A 118 11.93 16.03 9.13
N SER A 119 11.07 15.03 8.90
CA SER A 119 11.16 13.74 9.58
C SER A 119 12.50 13.08 9.25
N PRO A 120 13.27 12.57 10.24
CA PRO A 120 14.45 11.77 9.96
C PRO A 120 14.08 10.45 9.24
N PRO A 121 15.04 9.74 8.64
CA PRO A 121 14.79 8.38 8.16
C PRO A 121 14.40 7.46 9.35
N PRO A 122 13.59 6.41 9.12
CA PRO A 122 13.08 5.55 10.19
C PRO A 122 14.21 4.79 10.90
N SER A 123 14.03 4.58 12.19
CA SER A 123 14.99 3.84 13.04
C SER A 123 14.97 2.32 12.77
N PRO A 124 16.05 1.58 13.11
CA PRO A 124 16.08 0.11 13.01
C PRO A 124 14.86 -0.55 13.65
N GLY A 125 14.21 -1.47 12.95
CA GLY A 125 12.97 -2.14 13.39
C GLY A 125 11.69 -1.38 13.06
N SER A 126 11.78 -0.16 12.52
CA SER A 126 10.62 0.65 12.13
C SER A 126 10.55 0.89 10.62
N TYR A 127 9.37 1.23 10.10
CA TYR A 127 9.17 1.73 8.75
C TYR A 127 8.42 3.06 8.76
N ALA A 128 8.65 3.89 7.76
CA ALA A 128 7.91 5.14 7.56
C ALA A 128 7.30 5.17 6.14
N VAL A 129 6.19 5.88 6.00
CA VAL A 129 5.52 6.06 4.71
C VAL A 129 5.56 7.53 4.33
N TYR A 130 5.99 7.84 3.11
CA TYR A 130 6.09 9.21 2.61
C TYR A 130 5.27 9.39 1.33
N ILE A 131 4.84 10.63 1.05
CA ILE A 131 4.27 11.03 -0.26
C ILE A 131 5.35 11.62 -1.19
N GLY A 132 6.40 12.22 -0.62
CA GLY A 132 7.57 12.69 -1.34
C GLY A 132 8.67 11.63 -1.37
N LYS A 133 9.52 11.65 -2.42
CA LYS A 133 10.66 10.73 -2.54
C LYS A 133 11.73 11.10 -1.49
N PRO A 134 11.97 10.26 -0.46
CA PRO A 134 12.83 10.63 0.66
C PRO A 134 14.32 10.41 0.40
N PHE A 135 14.69 9.60 -0.60
CA PHE A 135 16.08 9.38 -1.00
C PHE A 135 16.29 9.75 -2.46
N THR A 136 17.40 10.43 -2.73
CA THR A 136 17.86 10.75 -4.09
C THR A 136 19.32 10.38 -4.25
N ILE A 137 19.72 10.05 -5.48
CA ILE A 137 21.13 9.87 -5.82
C ILE A 137 21.65 11.17 -6.41
N THR A 138 22.73 11.68 -5.83
CA THR A 138 23.41 12.88 -6.29
C THR A 138 24.16 12.61 -7.59
N ALA A 139 24.50 13.66 -8.33
CA ALA A 139 25.33 13.54 -9.54
C ALA A 139 26.71 12.89 -9.26
N SER A 140 27.19 12.93 -8.02
CA SER A 140 28.42 12.28 -7.57
C SER A 140 28.25 10.79 -7.19
N GLY A 141 27.05 10.23 -7.34
CA GLY A 141 26.72 8.84 -6.99
C GLY A 141 26.46 8.60 -5.50
N GLY A 142 26.37 9.66 -4.68
CA GLY A 142 26.05 9.56 -3.26
C GLY A 142 24.55 9.53 -3.02
N VAL A 143 24.11 8.88 -1.93
CA VAL A 143 22.70 8.93 -1.51
C VAL A 143 22.47 10.12 -0.59
N GLN A 144 21.54 10.99 -0.93
CA GLN A 144 21.05 12.08 -0.09
C GLN A 144 19.65 11.75 0.44
N TYR A 145 19.46 11.99 1.74
CA TYR A 145 18.13 11.99 2.34
C TYR A 145 17.52 13.39 2.21
N SER A 146 16.37 13.49 1.55
CA SER A 146 15.55 14.69 1.45
C SER A 146 14.30 14.50 2.31
N PRO A 147 14.18 15.23 3.42
CA PRO A 147 13.04 15.06 4.32
C PRO A 147 11.72 15.25 3.58
N SER A 148 10.83 14.27 3.72
CA SER A 148 9.49 14.28 3.13
C SER A 148 8.45 14.13 4.24
N PRO A 149 7.22 14.64 4.06
CA PRO A 149 6.15 14.44 5.03
C PRO A 149 5.85 12.95 5.20
N VAL A 150 5.88 12.48 6.44
CA VAL A 150 5.41 11.13 6.81
C VAL A 150 3.88 11.14 6.84
N VAL A 151 3.27 10.08 6.33
CA VAL A 151 1.83 9.90 6.32
C VAL A 151 1.43 8.61 7.01
N THR A 152 0.29 8.66 7.69
CA THR A 152 -0.29 7.52 8.40
C THR A 152 -1.58 7.03 7.76
N THR A 153 -2.06 7.68 6.71
CA THR A 153 -3.31 7.32 6.02
C THR A 153 -3.18 7.41 4.50
N VAL A 154 -3.90 6.55 3.79
CA VAL A 154 -4.20 6.67 2.36
C VAL A 154 -5.37 7.63 2.18
N SER A 155 -5.16 8.70 1.42
CA SER A 155 -6.18 9.74 1.21
C SER A 155 -7.41 9.19 0.47
N PRO A 156 -8.64 9.55 0.85
CA PRO A 156 -9.85 9.13 0.14
C PRO A 156 -9.90 9.66 -1.29
N ASP A 157 -10.67 8.99 -2.14
CA ASP A 157 -10.98 9.36 -3.53
C ASP A 157 -9.76 9.80 -4.37
N SER A 158 -8.60 9.17 -4.12
CA SER A 158 -7.33 9.60 -4.68
C SER A 158 -6.50 8.43 -5.21
N VAL A 159 -5.63 8.74 -6.17
CA VAL A 159 -4.56 7.87 -6.62
C VAL A 159 -3.26 8.54 -6.23
N GLN A 160 -2.49 7.92 -5.34
CA GLN A 160 -1.29 8.52 -4.78
C GLN A 160 -0.14 7.52 -4.71
N THR A 161 1.06 8.00 -4.99
CA THR A 161 2.30 7.23 -4.84
C THR A 161 2.83 7.40 -3.42
N TYR A 162 3.12 6.26 -2.79
CA TYR A 162 3.67 6.17 -1.45
C TYR A 162 5.06 5.53 -1.51
N TYR A 163 5.94 6.02 -0.65
CA TYR A 163 7.31 5.53 -0.46
C TYR A 163 7.38 4.90 0.92
N LEU A 164 7.39 3.57 0.98
CA LEU A 164 7.59 2.83 2.21
C LEU A 164 9.09 2.63 2.39
N VAL A 165 9.64 3.18 3.46
CA VAL A 165 11.06 3.11 3.78
C VAL A 165 11.23 2.31 5.05
N PHE A 166 12.20 1.40 5.06
CA PHE A 166 12.63 0.72 6.26
C PHE A 166 14.12 0.39 6.15
N PRO A 167 14.87 0.46 7.27
CA PRO A 167 16.25 0.05 7.31
C PRO A 167 16.35 -1.46 7.15
N VAL A 168 17.39 -1.92 6.47
CA VAL A 168 17.63 -3.33 6.18
C VAL A 168 19.05 -3.72 6.58
N GLY A 169 19.23 -5.00 6.91
CA GLY A 169 20.55 -5.53 7.24
C GLY A 169 21.54 -5.45 6.06
N THR A 170 22.84 -5.54 6.36
CA THR A 170 23.91 -5.56 5.34
C THR A 170 23.82 -6.75 4.37
N ASN A 171 23.12 -7.82 4.77
CA ASN A 171 22.86 -8.99 3.94
C ASN A 171 21.61 -8.86 3.07
N PHE A 172 20.93 -7.70 3.09
CA PHE A 172 19.77 -7.48 2.25
C PHE A 172 20.16 -7.50 0.77
N ASN A 173 19.75 -8.55 0.07
CA ASN A 173 19.98 -8.70 -1.35
C ASN A 173 18.65 -8.46 -2.09
N PRO A 174 18.41 -7.26 -2.64
CA PRO A 174 17.16 -6.99 -3.34
C PRO A 174 17.04 -7.73 -4.68
N SER A 175 18.14 -8.32 -5.21
CA SER A 175 18.09 -9.08 -6.47
C SER A 175 17.27 -10.37 -6.39
N VAL A 176 16.97 -10.86 -5.18
CA VAL A 176 16.01 -11.96 -4.99
C VAL A 176 14.58 -11.58 -5.42
N PHE A 177 14.30 -10.27 -5.53
CA PHE A 177 13.05 -9.73 -6.06
C PHE A 177 13.15 -9.34 -7.55
N SER A 178 14.09 -9.93 -8.29
CA SER A 178 14.23 -9.77 -9.76
C SER A 178 13.05 -10.35 -10.54
N SER A 179 12.24 -11.20 -9.91
CA SER A 179 10.92 -11.62 -10.38
C SER A 179 9.81 -10.91 -9.60
N PRO A 180 8.62 -10.71 -10.20
CA PRO A 180 7.48 -10.14 -9.50
C PRO A 180 7.23 -10.87 -8.17
N SER A 181 7.30 -10.11 -7.08
CA SER A 181 7.09 -10.59 -5.72
C SER A 181 5.88 -9.90 -5.13
N THR A 182 5.16 -10.57 -4.21
CA THR A 182 3.97 -9.99 -3.58
C THR A 182 4.30 -9.51 -2.17
N LEU A 183 4.12 -8.22 -1.92
CA LEU A 183 4.05 -7.63 -0.59
C LEU A 183 2.58 -7.55 -0.17
N THR A 184 2.22 -8.18 0.93
CA THR A 184 0.85 -8.09 1.47
C THR A 184 0.78 -7.00 2.54
N ILE A 185 -0.07 -5.99 2.35
CA ILE A 185 -0.29 -4.90 3.30
C ILE A 185 -1.66 -5.09 3.95
N ASN A 186 -1.69 -5.35 5.26
CA ASN A 186 -2.90 -5.65 6.01
C ASN A 186 -3.42 -4.41 6.75
N PHE A 187 -4.31 -3.64 6.12
CA PHE A 187 -4.85 -2.42 6.71
C PHE A 187 -5.72 -2.72 7.95
N PRO A 188 -5.75 -1.82 8.96
CA PRO A 188 -6.46 -2.05 10.23
C PRO A 188 -7.99 -2.24 10.09
N ASN A 189 -8.55 -1.78 8.98
CA ASN A 189 -9.96 -1.96 8.63
C ASN A 189 -10.29 -3.36 8.07
N GLY A 190 -9.33 -4.30 8.12
CA GLY A 190 -9.46 -5.66 7.60
C GLY A 190 -9.19 -5.79 6.11
N VAL A 191 -8.83 -4.71 5.40
CA VAL A 191 -8.53 -4.76 3.97
C VAL A 191 -7.10 -5.22 3.76
N THR A 192 -6.93 -6.23 2.91
CA THR A 192 -5.63 -6.75 2.52
C THR A 192 -5.32 -6.29 1.11
N LEU A 193 -4.22 -5.54 0.95
CA LEU A 193 -3.74 -5.10 -0.36
C LEU A 193 -2.54 -5.96 -0.79
N PRO A 194 -2.70 -6.90 -1.74
CA PRO A 194 -1.58 -7.55 -2.38
C PRO A 194 -0.91 -6.56 -3.34
N ALA A 195 0.32 -6.15 -3.04
CA ALA A 195 1.13 -5.29 -3.88
C ALA A 195 2.17 -6.12 -4.65
N THR A 196 2.12 -6.11 -5.97
CA THR A 196 3.17 -6.68 -6.81
C THR A 196 4.33 -5.71 -6.89
N ILE A 197 5.53 -6.16 -6.52
CA ILE A 197 6.77 -5.37 -6.54
C ILE A 197 7.84 -6.07 -7.39
N VAL A 198 8.66 -5.27 -8.05
CA VAL A 198 9.82 -5.74 -8.83
C VAL A 198 11.05 -4.96 -8.38
N TYR A 199 12.19 -5.63 -8.28
CA TYR A 199 13.47 -4.95 -8.04
C TYR A 199 13.94 -4.18 -9.26
N ASN A 200 14.31 -2.92 -9.06
CA ASN A 200 14.98 -2.13 -10.09
C ASN A 200 16.40 -1.74 -9.61
N PRO A 201 17.46 -2.29 -10.24
CA PRO A 201 18.84 -1.96 -9.89
C PRO A 201 19.30 -0.60 -10.44
N ASN A 202 18.54 0.01 -11.37
CA ASN A 202 18.99 1.19 -12.14
C ASN A 202 18.47 2.52 -11.59
N GLN A 203 18.64 2.79 -10.30
CA GLN A 203 18.52 4.16 -9.79
C GLN A 203 19.79 4.62 -9.12
#